data_AF-A0A358MB27-F1
#
_entry.id   AF-A0A358MB27-F1
#
_cell.length_a   1.000
_cell.length_b   1.000
_cell.length_c   1.000
_cell.angle_alpha   90.00
_cell.angle_beta   90.00
_cell.angle_gamma   90.00
#
_symmetry.space_group_name_H-M   'P 1'
#
loop_
_entity.id
_entity.type
_entity.pdbx_description
1 polymer ?
#
loop_
_entity_poly.entity_id
_entity_poly.type
_entity_poly.pdbx_seq_one_letter_code
_entity_poly.pdbx_strand_id
1 'polypeptide(L)'
;VGLYRAGLARLRGRVVAAQVKADAVNPVRAGSFSESELERYARHIVLREVGGSGQKKLKNAKVLVIGAGGLWAPALLYLAASGVGRIGVIDDDLVEGSNLQRQVIHSDERIGMAKVQSAVMAMRGLNPFIELRPYQRRLTEEIAAELFADYDVILDGTDNFATRYLSNKVAVAQGKPLISGALTQWEGQVTVFDAAKGTPCYRCIFPEAPAAGLAPACAEAGVIAPLPGVVGSMMALEAVKVVTGAGAALRGEMVIYDGLWSETRKIKLHPRADCPDCGALAKSAV
;
A
#
# COMPACT_ATOMS: atom_id res chain seq x y z
N VAL A 1 -1.43 47.21 24.18
CA VAL A 1 -1.67 46.22 23.09
C VAL A 1 -0.95 44.88 23.30
N GLY A 2 0.32 44.85 23.72
CA GLY A 2 1.08 43.60 23.92
C GLY A 2 0.54 42.64 24.99
N LEU A 3 0.12 43.17 26.15
CA LEU A 3 -0.44 42.36 27.25
C LEU A 3 -1.75 41.65 26.87
N TYR A 4 -2.60 42.32 26.08
CA TYR A 4 -3.86 41.76 25.58
C TYR A 4 -3.62 40.61 24.60
N ARG A 5 -2.65 40.76 23.69
CA ARG A 5 -2.25 39.69 22.75
C ARG A 5 -1.65 38.47 23.46
N ALA A 6 -0.83 38.68 24.49
CA ALA A 6 -0.27 37.60 25.30
C ALA A 6 -1.36 36.84 26.08
N GLY A 7 -2.35 37.56 26.63
CA GLY A 7 -3.51 36.96 27.29
C GLY A 7 -4.35 36.09 26.33
N LEU A 8 -4.63 36.59 25.13
CA LEU A 8 -5.35 35.84 24.09
C LEU A 8 -4.61 34.59 23.62
N ALA A 9 -3.28 34.66 23.45
CA ALA A 9 -2.47 33.51 23.08
C ALA A 9 -2.52 32.41 24.15
N ARG A 10 -2.45 32.79 25.43
CA ARG A 10 -2.53 31.85 26.56
C ARG A 10 -3.92 31.22 26.71
N LEU A 11 -4.98 31.99 26.46
CA LEU A 11 -6.35 31.48 26.44
C LEU A 11 -6.57 30.49 25.28
N ARG A 12 -6.12 30.83 24.06
CA ARG A 12 -6.16 29.90 22.92
C ARG A 12 -5.39 28.61 23.20
N GLY A 13 -4.18 28.70 23.76
CA GLY A 13 -3.39 27.52 24.13
C GLY A 13 -4.11 26.62 25.14
N ARG A 14 -4.83 27.22 26.11
CA ARG A 14 -5.65 26.47 27.08
C ARG A 14 -6.88 25.83 26.45
N VAL A 15 -7.57 26.51 25.54
CA VAL A 15 -8.73 25.96 24.83
C VAL A 15 -8.29 24.80 23.94
N VAL A 16 -7.21 24.94 23.18
CA VAL A 16 -6.64 23.85 22.37
C VAL A 16 -6.23 22.67 23.24
N ALA A 17 -5.54 22.90 24.36
CA ALA A 17 -5.16 21.83 25.28
C ALA A 17 -6.37 21.14 25.94
N ALA A 18 -7.43 21.89 26.24
CA ALA A 18 -8.68 21.36 26.78
C ALA A 18 -9.44 20.54 25.72
N GLN A 19 -9.46 20.99 24.47
CA GLN A 19 -10.06 20.28 23.34
C GLN A 19 -9.33 18.95 23.07
N VAL A 20 -7.99 18.98 23.00
CA VAL A 20 -7.16 17.77 22.84
C VAL A 20 -7.38 16.79 23.99
N LYS A 21 -7.57 17.28 25.23
CA LYS A 21 -7.95 16.44 26.37
C LYS A 21 -9.36 15.88 26.26
N ALA A 22 -10.34 16.65 25.77
CA ALA A 22 -11.71 16.20 25.60
C ALA A 22 -11.81 15.11 24.51
N ASP A 23 -11.10 15.29 23.40
CA ASP A 23 -11.02 14.32 22.30
C ASP A 23 -10.30 13.02 22.71
N ALA A 24 -9.35 13.11 23.65
CA ALA A 24 -8.68 11.95 24.23
C ALA A 24 -9.54 11.15 25.22
N VAL A 25 -10.65 11.71 25.73
CA VAL A 25 -11.48 11.12 26.79
C VAL A 25 -12.71 10.37 26.24
N ASN A 26 -12.99 10.46 24.94
CA ASN A 26 -14.06 9.66 24.33
C ASN A 26 -13.47 8.42 23.65
N PRO A 27 -13.49 7.23 24.27
CA PRO A 27 -13.06 6.01 23.61
C PRO A 27 -14.05 5.72 22.48
N VAL A 28 -13.67 6.10 21.26
CA VAL A 28 -14.38 5.73 20.03
C VAL A 28 -14.51 4.22 20.03
N ARG A 29 -15.75 3.70 20.09
CA ARG A 29 -16.00 2.25 20.02
C ARG A 29 -15.33 1.70 18.77
N ALA A 30 -14.73 0.52 18.86
CA ALA A 30 -14.14 -0.16 17.71
C ALA A 30 -15.12 -0.14 16.52
N GLY A 31 -14.70 0.48 15.41
CA GLY A 31 -15.51 0.61 14.20
C GLY A 31 -16.51 1.77 14.15
N SER A 32 -16.50 2.71 15.11
CA SER A 32 -17.14 4.04 14.98
C SER A 32 -16.09 5.11 14.63
N PHE A 33 -16.51 6.27 14.12
CA PHE A 33 -15.61 7.38 13.80
C PHE A 33 -15.72 8.47 14.87
N SER A 34 -14.60 9.09 15.23
CA SER A 34 -14.64 10.39 15.91
C SER A 34 -15.13 11.49 14.97
N GLU A 35 -15.48 12.65 15.52
CA GLU A 35 -15.82 13.84 14.71
C GLU A 35 -14.65 14.24 13.79
N SER A 36 -13.42 14.23 14.31
CA SER A 36 -12.21 14.53 13.53
C SER A 36 -11.96 13.52 12.42
N GLU A 37 -12.32 12.25 12.60
CA GLU A 37 -12.26 11.25 11.53
C GLU A 37 -13.36 11.48 10.48
N LEU A 38 -14.58 11.83 10.89
CA LEU A 38 -15.67 12.15 9.97
C LEU A 38 -15.34 13.34 9.08
N GLU A 39 -14.79 14.42 9.66
CA GLU A 39 -14.35 15.59 8.91
C GLU A 39 -13.24 15.23 7.92
N ARG A 40 -12.22 14.50 8.39
CA ARG A 40 -11.08 14.07 7.58
C ARG A 40 -11.50 13.20 6.39
N TYR A 41 -12.39 12.24 6.60
CA TYR A 41 -12.83 11.31 5.56
C TYR A 41 -14.11 11.73 4.85
N ALA A 42 -14.60 12.95 5.09
CA ALA A 42 -15.86 13.44 4.51
C ALA A 42 -15.90 13.28 2.98
N ARG A 43 -14.77 13.51 2.31
CA ARG A 43 -14.66 13.38 0.84
C ARG A 43 -14.80 11.95 0.33
N HIS A 44 -14.48 10.94 1.13
CA HIS A 44 -14.75 9.54 0.79
C HIS A 44 -16.21 9.17 1.13
N ILE A 45 -16.71 9.64 2.27
CA ILE A 45 -18.05 9.31 2.78
C ILE A 45 -19.14 9.78 1.82
N VAL A 46 -18.96 10.89 1.12
CA VAL A 46 -19.93 11.40 0.14
C VAL A 46 -19.93 10.63 -1.20
N LEU A 47 -18.90 9.84 -1.50
CA LEU A 47 -18.86 9.05 -2.73
C LEU A 47 -19.82 7.88 -2.63
N ARG A 48 -20.72 7.74 -3.60
CA ARG A 48 -21.75 6.67 -3.61
C ARG A 48 -21.14 5.27 -3.54
N GLU A 49 -20.01 5.05 -4.21
CA GLU A 49 -19.33 3.76 -4.31
C GLU A 49 -18.57 3.39 -3.02
N VAL A 50 -18.28 4.37 -2.17
CA VAL A 50 -17.56 4.18 -0.90
C VAL A 50 -18.52 4.33 0.28
N GLY A 51 -19.07 5.53 0.49
CA GLY A 51 -19.99 5.80 1.57
C GLY A 51 -19.37 5.66 2.97
N GLY A 52 -20.18 5.90 4.01
CA GLY A 52 -19.77 5.62 5.39
C GLY A 52 -19.43 4.15 5.64
N SER A 53 -20.11 3.22 4.95
CA SER A 53 -19.83 1.79 5.04
C SER A 53 -18.47 1.41 4.45
N GLY A 54 -18.09 1.95 3.30
CA GLY A 54 -16.79 1.72 2.67
C GLY A 54 -15.67 2.34 3.49
N GLN A 55 -15.86 3.55 4.01
CA GLN A 55 -14.88 4.15 4.93
C GLN A 55 -14.71 3.31 6.20
N LYS A 56 -15.80 2.72 6.72
CA LYS A 56 -15.73 1.80 7.86
C LYS A 56 -14.98 0.51 7.52
N LYS A 57 -15.13 -0.01 6.30
CA LYS A 57 -14.31 -1.14 5.81
C LYS A 57 -12.83 -0.76 5.78
N LEU A 58 -12.47 0.43 5.27
CA LEU A 58 -11.09 0.93 5.31
C LEU A 58 -10.54 0.99 6.73
N LYS A 59 -11.30 1.58 7.67
CA LYS A 59 -10.93 1.65 9.09
C LYS A 59 -10.72 0.29 9.75
N ASN A 60 -11.40 -0.75 9.29
CA ASN A 60 -11.25 -2.10 9.82
C ASN A 60 -10.21 -2.94 9.06
N ALA A 61 -9.77 -2.49 7.88
CA ALA A 61 -8.87 -3.24 7.02
C ALA A 61 -7.43 -3.19 7.53
N LYS A 62 -6.73 -4.29 7.27
CA LYS A 62 -5.32 -4.48 7.56
C LYS A 62 -4.58 -4.73 6.25
N VAL A 63 -3.65 -3.86 5.90
CA VAL A 63 -2.86 -3.96 4.66
C VAL A 63 -1.39 -4.19 4.98
N LEU A 64 -0.78 -5.21 4.36
CA LEU A 64 0.65 -5.45 4.42
C LEU A 64 1.31 -4.92 3.14
N VAL A 65 2.36 -4.12 3.29
CA VAL A 65 3.18 -3.61 2.19
C VAL A 65 4.58 -4.19 2.30
N ILE A 66 5.04 -4.86 1.23
CA ILE A 66 6.36 -5.50 1.17
C ILE A 66 7.33 -4.53 0.51
N GLY A 67 8.00 -3.74 1.36
CA GLY A 67 8.96 -2.72 1.01
C GLY A 67 8.50 -1.30 1.37
N ALA A 68 9.46 -0.38 1.39
CA ALA A 68 9.28 1.03 1.72
C ALA A 68 9.99 1.99 0.72
N GLY A 69 10.51 1.47 -0.40
CA GLY A 69 11.06 2.25 -1.51
C GLY A 69 10.07 2.99 -2.44
N GLY A 70 10.40 3.09 -3.72
CA GLY A 70 9.83 4.10 -4.64
C GLY A 70 8.34 3.95 -4.94
N LEU A 71 7.88 2.74 -5.28
CA LEU A 71 6.45 2.43 -5.46
C LEU A 71 5.67 2.60 -4.16
N TRP A 72 6.33 2.32 -3.05
CA TRP A 72 5.73 2.26 -1.73
C TRP A 72 5.52 3.62 -1.11
N ALA A 73 6.39 4.58 -1.39
CA ALA A 73 6.27 5.94 -0.90
C ALA A 73 4.87 6.54 -1.13
N PRO A 74 4.37 6.67 -2.37
CA PRO A 74 3.01 7.16 -2.61
C PRO A 74 1.95 6.17 -2.10
N ALA A 75 2.16 4.86 -2.24
CA ALA A 75 1.16 3.87 -1.84
C ALA A 75 0.85 3.94 -0.34
N LEU A 76 1.90 3.93 0.50
CA LEU A 76 1.81 4.06 1.95
C LEU A 76 1.17 5.37 2.39
N LEU A 77 1.55 6.49 1.76
CA LEU A 77 0.96 7.80 2.04
C LEU A 77 -0.54 7.82 1.71
N TYR A 78 -0.96 7.28 0.56
CA TYR A 78 -2.37 7.25 0.18
C TYR A 78 -3.20 6.23 0.98
N LEU A 79 -2.63 5.07 1.34
CA LEU A 79 -3.29 4.13 2.25
C LEU A 79 -3.53 4.77 3.63
N ALA A 80 -2.51 5.46 4.16
CA ALA A 80 -2.63 6.21 5.41
C ALA A 80 -3.66 7.33 5.31
N ALA A 81 -3.60 8.16 4.25
CA ALA A 81 -4.57 9.23 4.00
C ALA A 81 -6.01 8.71 3.87
N SER A 82 -6.17 7.54 3.24
CA SER A 82 -7.47 6.90 3.03
C SER A 82 -8.07 6.32 4.32
N GLY A 83 -7.32 6.27 5.41
CA GLY A 83 -7.80 5.75 6.69
C GLY A 83 -7.84 4.23 6.76
N VAL A 84 -6.90 3.54 6.09
CA VAL A 84 -6.68 2.11 6.31
C VAL A 84 -6.29 1.89 7.77
N GLY A 85 -7.08 1.08 8.47
CA GLY A 85 -7.01 0.93 9.93
C GLY A 85 -5.65 0.47 10.45
N ARG A 86 -5.07 -0.54 9.79
CA ARG A 86 -3.74 -1.05 10.11
C ARG A 86 -2.89 -1.17 8.86
N ILE A 87 -1.69 -0.60 8.90
CA ILE A 87 -0.70 -0.72 7.82
C ILE A 87 0.57 -1.37 8.39
N GLY A 88 0.87 -2.56 7.90
CA GLY A 88 2.14 -3.24 8.12
C GLY A 88 3.12 -2.91 7.01
N VAL A 89 4.37 -2.62 7.35
CA VAL A 89 5.43 -2.35 6.36
C VAL A 89 6.64 -3.20 6.71
N ILE A 90 7.07 -4.05 5.79
CA ILE A 90 8.25 -4.91 5.96
C ILE A 90 9.33 -4.52 4.96
N ASP A 91 10.49 -4.11 5.45
CA ASP A 91 11.66 -3.70 4.66
C ASP A 91 12.89 -3.72 5.59
N ASP A 92 14.02 -4.25 5.13
CA ASP A 92 15.28 -4.34 5.88
C ASP A 92 16.28 -3.23 5.57
N ASP A 93 16.01 -2.38 4.58
CA ASP A 93 16.94 -1.34 4.15
C ASP A 93 16.94 -0.10 5.05
N LEU A 94 18.01 0.69 4.90
CA LEU A 94 18.13 2.04 5.42
C LEU A 94 17.82 3.08 4.33
N VAL A 95 17.46 4.28 4.74
CA VAL A 95 17.29 5.42 3.82
C VAL A 95 18.65 5.85 3.29
N GLU A 96 18.77 5.98 1.97
CA GLU A 96 19.98 6.44 1.28
C GLU A 96 19.69 7.67 0.43
N GLY A 97 20.64 8.60 0.34
CA GLY A 97 20.50 9.82 -0.47
C GLY A 97 20.22 9.54 -1.96
N SER A 98 20.85 8.50 -2.52
CA SER A 98 20.67 8.04 -3.91
C SER A 98 19.21 7.63 -4.24
N ASN A 99 18.43 7.32 -3.21
CA ASN A 99 17.07 6.82 -3.32
C ASN A 99 16.03 7.95 -3.24
N LEU A 100 16.38 9.11 -2.70
CA LEU A 100 15.45 10.21 -2.40
C LEU A 100 14.80 10.82 -3.64
N GLN A 101 15.43 10.71 -4.82
CA GLN A 101 14.84 11.19 -6.08
C GLN A 101 13.47 10.55 -6.39
N ARG A 102 13.20 9.35 -5.86
CA ARG A 102 11.94 8.61 -6.11
C ARG A 102 11.24 8.08 -4.86
N GLN A 103 11.90 8.10 -3.69
CA GLN A 103 11.35 7.59 -2.43
C GLN A 103 10.82 8.74 -1.57
N VAL A 104 9.80 9.44 -2.07
CA VAL A 104 9.30 10.72 -1.55
C VAL A 104 8.64 10.66 -0.17
N ILE A 105 8.55 9.48 0.45
CA ILE A 105 8.13 9.30 1.84
C ILE A 105 9.30 9.52 2.83
N HIS A 106 10.54 9.46 2.34
CA HIS A 106 11.76 9.70 3.10
C HIS A 106 12.27 11.13 2.88
N SER A 107 13.28 11.53 3.64
CA SER A 107 13.90 12.86 3.53
C SER A 107 15.40 12.78 3.84
N ASP A 108 16.16 13.79 3.44
CA ASP A 108 17.60 13.92 3.73
C ASP A 108 17.92 13.79 5.22
N GLU A 109 17.12 14.44 6.08
CA GLU A 109 17.27 14.37 7.54
C GLU A 109 17.16 12.94 8.11
N ARG A 110 16.59 12.00 7.35
CA ARG A 110 16.37 10.61 7.76
C ARG A 110 17.32 9.63 7.09
N ILE A 111 18.35 10.09 6.36
CA ILE A 111 19.40 9.20 5.81
C ILE A 111 20.03 8.38 6.94
N GLY A 112 20.23 7.08 6.69
CA GLY A 112 20.73 6.10 7.68
C GLY A 112 19.66 5.55 8.63
N MET A 113 18.44 6.10 8.65
CA MET A 113 17.32 5.54 9.40
C MET A 113 16.74 4.31 8.67
N ALA A 114 16.24 3.32 9.40
CA ALA A 114 15.48 2.22 8.81
C ALA A 114 14.29 2.75 7.99
N LYS A 115 14.13 2.28 6.74
CA LYS A 115 13.06 2.77 5.85
C LYS A 115 11.67 2.60 6.46
N VAL A 116 11.41 1.46 7.11
CA VAL A 116 10.13 1.22 7.80
C VAL A 116 9.83 2.27 8.87
N GLN A 117 10.83 2.72 9.63
CA GLN A 117 10.62 3.74 10.67
C GLN A 117 10.43 5.12 10.06
N SER A 118 11.22 5.46 9.04
CA SER A 118 11.07 6.71 8.27
C SER A 118 9.68 6.81 7.64
N ALA A 119 9.17 5.71 7.07
CA ALA A 119 7.82 5.63 6.53
C ALA A 119 6.73 5.78 7.61
N VAL A 120 6.90 5.15 8.78
CA VAL A 120 5.97 5.30 9.92
C VAL A 120 5.87 6.74 10.38
N MET A 121 7.00 7.47 10.47
CA MET A 121 7.00 8.88 10.84
C MET A 121 6.18 9.72 9.85
N ALA A 122 6.37 9.50 8.54
CA ALA A 122 5.62 10.21 7.51
C ALA A 122 4.12 9.90 7.54
N MET A 123 3.74 8.61 7.60
CA MET A 123 2.34 8.19 7.66
C MET A 123 1.64 8.69 8.93
N ARG A 124 2.30 8.65 10.09
CA ARG A 124 1.73 9.15 11.35
C ARG A 124 1.56 10.66 11.34
N GLY A 125 2.51 11.39 10.73
CA GLY A 125 2.38 12.83 10.51
C GLY A 125 1.19 13.18 9.62
N LEU A 126 0.85 12.31 8.67
CA LEU A 126 -0.30 12.47 7.81
C LEU A 126 -1.62 12.10 8.49
N ASN A 127 -1.69 10.94 9.15
CA ASN A 127 -2.91 10.42 9.77
C ASN A 127 -2.62 9.77 11.13
N PRO A 128 -3.05 10.37 12.27
CA PRO A 128 -2.80 9.82 13.59
C PRO A 128 -3.79 8.73 14.02
N PHE A 129 -4.84 8.45 13.23
CA PHE A 129 -5.93 7.53 13.62
C PHE A 129 -5.68 6.06 13.27
N ILE A 130 -4.55 5.76 12.62
CA ILE A 130 -4.25 4.43 12.08
C ILE A 130 -3.18 3.72 12.91
N GLU A 131 -3.23 2.40 12.95
CA GLU A 131 -2.20 1.55 13.54
C GLU A 131 -1.10 1.27 12.51
N LEU A 132 0.14 1.56 12.87
CA LEU A 132 1.30 1.35 11.99
C LEU A 132 2.23 0.28 12.59
N ARG A 133 2.58 -0.74 11.81
CA ARG A 133 3.44 -1.85 12.23
C ARG A 133 4.70 -1.92 11.36
N PRO A 134 5.84 -1.35 11.80
CA PRO A 134 7.11 -1.49 11.09
C PRO A 134 7.76 -2.84 11.41
N TYR A 135 8.15 -3.57 10.38
CA TYR A 135 8.93 -4.80 10.48
C TYR A 135 10.28 -4.57 9.80
N GLN A 136 11.30 -4.22 10.57
CA GLN A 136 12.66 -4.04 10.06
C GLN A 136 13.36 -5.39 9.89
N ARG A 137 12.97 -6.13 8.85
CA ARG A 137 13.51 -7.45 8.50
C ARG A 137 13.10 -7.80 7.08
N ARG A 138 13.83 -8.73 6.46
CA ARG A 138 13.49 -9.27 5.15
C ARG A 138 12.29 -10.22 5.25
N LEU A 139 11.45 -10.24 4.21
CA LEU A 139 10.43 -11.28 4.06
C LEU A 139 11.11 -12.60 3.65
N THR A 140 10.89 -13.66 4.42
CA THR A 140 11.44 -15.00 4.18
C THR A 140 10.35 -16.07 4.21
N GLU A 141 10.63 -17.28 3.73
CA GLU A 141 9.65 -18.36 3.70
C GLU A 141 9.14 -18.73 5.11
N GLU A 142 10.02 -18.64 6.11
CA GLU A 142 9.73 -19.03 7.49
C GLU A 142 8.71 -18.10 8.15
N ILE A 143 8.73 -16.81 7.80
CA ILE A 143 7.87 -15.81 8.45
C ILE A 143 6.66 -15.41 7.61
N ALA A 144 6.68 -15.65 6.29
CA ALA A 144 5.71 -15.09 5.38
C ALA A 144 4.28 -15.56 5.68
N ALA A 145 4.09 -16.85 5.98
CA ALA A 145 2.76 -17.38 6.24
C ALA A 145 2.14 -16.79 7.52
N GLU A 146 2.88 -16.75 8.62
CA GLU A 146 2.42 -16.15 9.88
C GLU A 146 2.15 -14.66 9.71
N LEU A 147 3.07 -13.94 9.07
CA LEU A 147 2.92 -12.51 8.85
C LEU A 147 1.69 -12.20 7.99
N PHE A 148 1.49 -12.92 6.89
CA PHE A 148 0.38 -12.67 5.98
C PHE A 148 -0.95 -12.92 6.68
N ALA A 149 -1.05 -13.93 7.55
CA ALA A 149 -2.29 -14.31 8.25
C ALA A 149 -2.97 -13.12 8.97
N ASP A 150 -2.19 -12.16 9.44
CA ASP A 150 -2.63 -10.95 10.15
C ASP A 150 -3.24 -9.84 9.26
N TYR A 151 -3.17 -9.96 7.94
CA TYR A 151 -3.57 -8.91 6.98
C TYR A 151 -4.64 -9.36 5.99
N ASP A 152 -5.45 -8.43 5.50
CA ASP A 152 -6.54 -8.69 4.55
C ASP A 152 -6.09 -8.55 3.09
N VAL A 153 -5.16 -7.63 2.82
CA VAL A 153 -4.65 -7.31 1.48
C VAL A 153 -3.14 -7.17 1.53
N ILE A 154 -2.46 -7.70 0.52
CA ILE A 154 -0.99 -7.65 0.39
C ILE A 154 -0.61 -6.79 -0.82
N LEU A 155 0.40 -5.94 -0.67
CA LEU A 155 1.00 -5.18 -1.77
C LEU A 155 2.44 -5.66 -2.01
N ASP A 156 2.77 -6.01 -3.25
CA ASP A 156 4.13 -6.36 -3.69
C ASP A 156 4.53 -5.76 -5.05
N GLY A 157 5.69 -5.14 -5.06
CA GLY A 157 6.30 -4.38 -6.12
C GLY A 157 7.81 -4.32 -5.94
N THR A 158 8.34 -5.29 -5.20
CA THR A 158 9.77 -5.50 -5.00
C THR A 158 10.46 -5.74 -6.35
N ASP A 159 11.70 -5.32 -6.49
CA ASP A 159 12.51 -5.60 -7.69
C ASP A 159 13.16 -6.98 -7.65
N ASN A 160 12.92 -7.76 -6.58
CA ASN A 160 13.43 -9.11 -6.41
C ASN A 160 12.40 -10.17 -6.80
N PHE A 161 12.69 -10.95 -7.84
CA PHE A 161 11.85 -12.07 -8.28
C PHE A 161 11.57 -13.08 -7.16
N ALA A 162 12.55 -13.43 -6.33
CA ALA A 162 12.33 -14.40 -5.25
C ALA A 162 11.22 -13.94 -4.29
N THR A 163 11.19 -12.64 -3.97
CA THR A 163 10.16 -12.06 -3.11
C THR A 163 8.80 -12.04 -3.82
N ARG A 164 8.75 -11.75 -5.12
CA ARG A 164 7.51 -11.83 -5.92
C ARG A 164 6.91 -13.22 -5.99
N TYR A 165 7.74 -14.25 -6.19
CA TYR A 165 7.26 -15.63 -6.18
C TYR A 165 6.82 -16.08 -4.79
N LEU A 166 7.54 -15.70 -3.74
CA LEU A 166 7.16 -16.00 -2.36
C LEU A 166 5.84 -15.33 -1.97
N SER A 167 5.71 -14.02 -2.21
CA SER A 167 4.50 -13.26 -1.89
C SER A 167 3.28 -13.82 -2.61
N ASN A 168 3.43 -14.17 -3.91
CA ASN A 168 2.39 -14.83 -4.69
C ASN A 168 2.00 -16.18 -4.08
N LYS A 169 2.96 -17.07 -3.85
CA LYS A 169 2.71 -18.42 -3.33
C LYS A 169 1.94 -18.37 -2.02
N VAL A 170 2.36 -17.50 -1.09
CA VAL A 170 1.73 -17.37 0.23
C VAL A 170 0.35 -16.70 0.14
N ALA A 171 0.21 -15.66 -0.68
CA ALA A 171 -1.08 -15.00 -0.90
C ALA A 171 -2.11 -15.97 -1.50
N VAL A 172 -1.73 -16.76 -2.52
CA VAL A 172 -2.59 -17.79 -3.11
C VAL A 172 -2.98 -18.85 -2.08
N ALA A 173 -2.01 -19.37 -1.32
CA ALA A 173 -2.26 -20.40 -0.31
C ALA A 173 -3.22 -19.95 0.80
N GLN A 174 -3.22 -18.65 1.12
CA GLN A 174 -4.10 -18.06 2.14
C GLN A 174 -5.35 -17.37 1.58
N GLY A 175 -5.56 -17.43 0.26
CA GLY A 175 -6.69 -16.78 -0.41
C GLY A 175 -6.72 -15.26 -0.26
N LYS A 176 -5.55 -14.61 -0.21
CA LYS A 176 -5.42 -13.16 -0.03
C LYS A 176 -5.20 -12.46 -1.38
N PRO A 177 -5.85 -11.33 -1.64
CA PRO A 177 -5.55 -10.51 -2.80
C PRO A 177 -4.13 -9.93 -2.70
N LEU A 178 -3.35 -10.12 -3.76
CA LEU A 178 -2.02 -9.56 -3.94
C LEU A 178 -2.08 -8.46 -5.01
N ILE A 179 -1.91 -7.22 -4.59
CA ILE A 179 -1.82 -6.07 -5.50
C ILE A 179 -0.37 -5.94 -5.92
N SER A 180 -0.11 -6.20 -7.20
CA SER A 180 1.24 -6.19 -7.73
C SER A 180 1.52 -4.97 -8.59
N GLY A 181 2.67 -4.33 -8.34
CA GLY A 181 3.22 -3.25 -9.17
C GLY A 181 4.58 -3.62 -9.74
N ALA A 182 4.95 -3.12 -10.90
CA ALA A 182 6.30 -3.25 -11.45
C ALA A 182 6.66 -2.01 -12.25
N LEU A 183 7.96 -1.72 -12.35
CA LEU A 183 8.50 -0.56 -13.07
C LEU A 183 9.71 -0.96 -13.90
N THR A 184 9.89 -0.30 -15.03
CA THR A 184 11.14 -0.27 -15.77
C THR A 184 11.24 1.03 -16.55
N GLN A 185 12.31 1.80 -16.37
CA GLN A 185 12.56 3.05 -17.11
C GLN A 185 11.38 4.04 -17.08
N TRP A 186 10.51 4.00 -18.11
CA TRP A 186 9.32 4.84 -18.30
C TRP A 186 8.00 4.07 -18.19
N GLU A 187 8.02 2.73 -18.10
CA GLU A 187 6.84 1.88 -18.07
C GLU A 187 6.52 1.39 -16.65
N GLY A 188 5.24 1.41 -16.31
CA GLY A 188 4.70 0.84 -15.09
C GLY A 188 3.61 -0.20 -15.35
N GLN A 189 3.49 -1.17 -14.45
CA GLN A 189 2.46 -2.21 -14.53
C GLN A 189 1.74 -2.35 -13.19
N VAL A 190 0.42 -2.54 -13.21
CA VAL A 190 -0.40 -2.81 -12.01
C VAL A 190 -1.45 -3.88 -12.30
N THR A 191 -1.62 -4.81 -11.36
CA THR A 191 -2.68 -5.82 -11.39
C THR A 191 -3.05 -6.27 -9.97
N VAL A 192 -4.25 -6.84 -9.81
CA VAL A 192 -4.69 -7.48 -8.57
C VAL A 192 -4.79 -8.98 -8.82
N PHE A 193 -3.85 -9.75 -8.27
CA PHE A 193 -3.90 -11.21 -8.29
C PHE A 193 -4.76 -11.71 -7.13
N ASP A 194 -5.91 -12.30 -7.42
CA ASP A 194 -6.86 -12.81 -6.42
C ASP A 194 -7.39 -14.18 -6.84
N ALA A 195 -6.52 -15.20 -6.76
CA ALA A 195 -6.83 -16.55 -7.25
C ALA A 195 -8.03 -17.19 -6.54
N ALA A 196 -8.30 -16.81 -5.29
CA ALA A 196 -9.50 -17.24 -4.56
C ALA A 196 -10.81 -16.72 -5.17
N LYS A 197 -10.74 -15.71 -6.06
CA LYS A 197 -11.85 -15.19 -6.86
C LYS A 197 -11.83 -15.68 -8.32
N GLY A 198 -11.04 -16.71 -8.63
CA GLY A 198 -11.00 -17.32 -9.96
C GLY A 198 -10.16 -16.56 -11.00
N THR A 199 -9.34 -15.60 -10.58
CA THR A 199 -8.42 -14.86 -11.48
C THR A 199 -7.02 -15.47 -11.47
N PRO A 200 -6.15 -15.22 -12.48
CA PRO A 200 -4.78 -15.70 -12.44
C PRO A 200 -4.01 -15.23 -11.20
N CYS A 201 -2.99 -15.99 -10.82
CA CYS A 201 -1.95 -15.54 -9.90
C CYS A 201 -0.73 -15.01 -10.68
N TYR A 202 0.27 -14.45 -9.99
CA TYR A 202 1.50 -13.94 -10.62
C TYR A 202 2.18 -15.01 -11.48
N ARG A 203 2.29 -16.24 -10.96
CA ARG A 203 2.93 -17.37 -11.65
C ARG A 203 2.15 -17.88 -12.88
N CYS A 204 0.88 -17.51 -13.06
CA CYS A 204 0.18 -17.77 -14.32
C CYS A 204 0.76 -16.93 -15.47
N ILE A 205 1.22 -15.72 -15.17
CA ILE A 205 1.68 -14.72 -16.14
C ILE A 205 3.19 -14.78 -16.31
N PHE A 206 3.91 -15.00 -15.22
CA PHE A 206 5.37 -15.14 -15.17
C PHE A 206 5.69 -16.52 -14.58
N PRO A 207 5.76 -17.58 -15.40
CA PRO A 207 5.88 -18.96 -14.89
C PRO A 207 7.23 -19.24 -14.24
N GLU A 208 8.29 -18.69 -14.85
CA GLU A 208 9.66 -18.83 -14.44
C GLU A 208 10.31 -17.45 -14.33
N ALA A 209 11.24 -17.31 -13.39
CA ALA A 209 12.03 -16.08 -13.30
C ALA A 209 12.87 -15.92 -14.57
N PRO A 210 13.07 -14.69 -15.08
CA PRO A 210 14.04 -14.46 -16.14
C PRO A 210 15.42 -14.98 -15.74
N ALA A 211 16.20 -15.46 -16.73
CA ALA A 211 17.58 -15.85 -16.46
C ALA A 211 18.37 -14.68 -15.86
N ALA A 212 19.36 -14.99 -15.02
CA ALA A 212 20.19 -13.98 -14.38
C ALA A 212 20.80 -13.02 -15.44
N GLY A 213 20.62 -11.72 -15.24
CA GLY A 213 21.12 -10.66 -16.14
C GLY A 213 20.19 -10.26 -17.29
N LEU A 214 19.07 -10.96 -17.54
CA LEU A 214 18.11 -10.58 -18.59
C LEU A 214 17.10 -9.51 -18.16
N ALA A 215 16.93 -9.32 -16.86
CA ALA A 215 16.04 -8.33 -16.27
C ALA A 215 16.80 -7.52 -15.21
N PRO A 216 17.53 -6.46 -15.61
CA PRO A 216 18.27 -5.63 -14.67
C PRO A 216 17.32 -4.99 -13.65
N ALA A 217 17.80 -4.79 -12.43
CA ALA A 217 17.03 -4.10 -11.40
C ALA A 217 16.76 -2.64 -11.81
N CYS A 218 15.75 -2.00 -11.23
CA CYS A 218 15.49 -0.57 -11.48
C CYS A 218 16.71 0.32 -11.19
N ALA A 219 17.55 -0.09 -10.23
CA ALA A 219 18.80 0.61 -9.91
C ALA A 219 19.83 0.54 -11.05
N GLU A 220 19.80 -0.52 -11.87
CA GLU A 220 20.71 -0.75 -12.99
C GLU A 220 20.14 -0.19 -14.30
N ALA A 221 18.85 -0.42 -14.57
CA ALA A 221 18.16 0.02 -15.78
C ALA A 221 17.81 1.51 -15.79
N GLY A 222 17.72 2.12 -14.60
CA GLY A 222 17.17 3.45 -14.39
C GLY A 222 15.64 3.46 -14.30
N VAL A 223 15.11 4.46 -13.60
CA VAL A 223 13.66 4.73 -13.49
C VAL A 223 13.43 6.22 -13.35
N ILE A 224 12.51 6.78 -14.15
CA ILE A 224 12.19 8.21 -14.10
C ILE A 224 11.44 8.53 -12.80
N ALA A 225 11.92 9.56 -12.09
CA ALA A 225 11.51 9.91 -10.72
C ALA A 225 9.99 9.87 -10.43
N PRO A 226 9.11 10.42 -11.29
CA PRO A 226 7.67 10.51 -10.99
C PRO A 226 6.90 9.22 -11.24
N LEU A 227 7.44 8.29 -12.03
CA LEU A 227 6.73 7.08 -12.45
C LEU A 227 6.34 6.18 -11.25
N PRO A 228 7.22 5.93 -10.25
CA PRO A 228 6.81 5.27 -9.02
C PRO A 228 5.65 5.99 -8.30
N GLY A 229 5.61 7.32 -8.36
CA GLY A 229 4.51 8.17 -7.90
C GLY A 229 3.17 7.80 -8.52
N VAL A 230 3.14 7.72 -9.86
CA VAL A 230 1.94 7.35 -10.63
C VAL A 230 1.48 5.93 -10.29
N VAL A 231 2.39 4.97 -10.42
CA VAL A 231 2.09 3.54 -10.30
C VAL A 231 1.74 3.17 -8.86
N GLY A 232 2.47 3.67 -7.88
CA GLY A 232 2.16 3.43 -6.46
C GLY A 232 0.84 4.06 -6.02
N SER A 233 0.44 5.19 -6.61
CA SER A 233 -0.90 5.76 -6.39
C SER A 233 -2.00 4.86 -6.98
N MET A 234 -1.77 4.28 -8.17
CA MET A 234 -2.67 3.28 -8.75
C MET A 234 -2.79 2.05 -7.84
N MET A 235 -1.67 1.57 -7.27
CA MET A 235 -1.70 0.43 -6.32
C MET A 235 -2.54 0.74 -5.07
N ALA A 236 -2.40 1.94 -4.49
CA ALA A 236 -3.22 2.36 -3.35
C ALA A 236 -4.71 2.46 -3.73
N LEU A 237 -5.01 2.96 -4.93
CA LEU A 237 -6.39 3.01 -5.44
C LEU A 237 -6.98 1.59 -5.59
N GLU A 238 -6.21 0.63 -6.11
CA GLU A 238 -6.64 -0.78 -6.16
C GLU A 238 -6.90 -1.34 -4.76
N ALA A 239 -6.08 -1.01 -3.77
CA ALA A 239 -6.28 -1.45 -2.38
C ALA A 239 -7.59 -0.89 -1.82
N VAL A 240 -7.87 0.40 -2.05
CA VAL A 240 -9.14 1.02 -1.66
C VAL A 240 -10.32 0.31 -2.32
N LYS A 241 -10.27 0.04 -3.63
CA LYS A 241 -11.33 -0.69 -4.34
C LYS A 241 -11.52 -2.11 -3.81
N VAL A 242 -10.43 -2.85 -3.58
CA VAL A 242 -10.46 -4.21 -3.03
C VAL A 242 -11.12 -4.23 -1.65
N VAL A 243 -10.75 -3.32 -0.76
CA VAL A 243 -11.29 -3.25 0.62
C VAL A 243 -12.74 -2.79 0.64
N THR A 244 -13.07 -1.75 -0.11
CA THR A 244 -14.41 -1.14 -0.08
C THR A 244 -15.43 -1.94 -0.88
N GLY A 245 -14.99 -2.59 -1.96
CA GLY A 245 -15.83 -3.14 -3.02
C GLY A 245 -16.25 -2.10 -4.06
N ALA A 246 -15.61 -0.91 -4.07
CA ALA A 246 -15.94 0.15 -5.01
C ALA A 246 -15.49 -0.19 -6.44
N GLY A 247 -16.40 -0.06 -7.40
CA GLY A 247 -16.12 -0.26 -8.82
C GLY A 247 -15.57 -1.65 -9.13
N ALA A 248 -14.62 -1.70 -10.08
CA ALA A 248 -13.93 -2.93 -10.47
C ALA A 248 -12.43 -2.80 -10.15
N ALA A 249 -11.94 -3.65 -9.25
CA ALA A 249 -10.50 -3.83 -9.05
C ALA A 249 -9.89 -4.55 -10.27
N LEU A 250 -8.58 -4.39 -10.50
CA LEU A 250 -7.83 -5.00 -11.61
C LEU A 250 -7.61 -6.51 -11.44
N ARG A 251 -8.66 -7.24 -11.05
CA ARG A 251 -8.68 -8.70 -10.96
C ARG A 251 -8.78 -9.29 -12.36
N GLY A 252 -7.79 -10.09 -12.76
CA GLY A 252 -7.74 -10.67 -14.10
C GLY A 252 -7.47 -9.65 -15.21
N GLU A 253 -7.02 -8.45 -14.85
CA GLU A 253 -6.61 -7.40 -15.79
C GLU A 253 -5.25 -6.84 -15.35
N MET A 254 -4.42 -6.48 -16.31
CA MET A 254 -3.20 -5.71 -16.05
C MET A 254 -3.27 -4.38 -16.78
N VAL A 255 -3.01 -3.32 -16.05
CA VAL A 255 -2.77 -1.99 -16.63
C VAL A 255 -1.28 -1.84 -16.87
N ILE A 256 -0.93 -1.40 -18.07
CA ILE A 256 0.41 -0.99 -18.46
C ILE A 256 0.34 0.51 -18.76
N TYR A 257 1.19 1.29 -18.11
CA TYR A 257 1.29 2.74 -18.25
C TYR A 257 2.64 3.09 -18.86
N ASP A 258 2.62 3.68 -20.05
CA ASP A 258 3.79 4.24 -20.70
C ASP A 258 3.89 5.73 -20.33
N GLY A 259 4.82 6.08 -19.45
CA GLY A 259 5.04 7.44 -19.01
C GLY A 259 5.78 8.33 -20.01
N LEU A 260 6.40 7.75 -21.04
CA LEU A 260 7.10 8.51 -22.08
C LEU A 260 6.10 9.11 -23.08
N TRP A 261 5.06 8.34 -23.43
CA TRP A 261 4.02 8.74 -24.36
C TRP A 261 2.68 9.05 -23.71
N SER A 262 2.56 8.85 -22.40
CA SER A 262 1.31 8.97 -21.63
C SER A 262 0.20 8.05 -22.14
N GLU A 263 0.57 6.86 -22.62
CA GLU A 263 -0.39 5.85 -23.07
C GLU A 263 -0.75 4.90 -21.94
N THR A 264 -1.99 4.43 -21.92
CA THR A 264 -2.44 3.38 -21.00
C THR A 264 -3.05 2.24 -21.79
N ARG A 265 -2.55 1.03 -21.55
CA ARG A 265 -3.10 -0.21 -22.11
C ARG A 265 -3.63 -1.07 -20.98
N LYS A 266 -4.74 -1.75 -21.25
CA LYS A 266 -5.31 -2.72 -20.34
C LYS A 266 -5.44 -4.06 -21.05
N ILE A 267 -4.82 -5.08 -20.48
CA ILE A 267 -4.82 -6.43 -21.04
C ILE A 267 -5.55 -7.38 -20.10
N LYS A 268 -6.28 -8.34 -20.67
CA LYS A 268 -6.92 -9.42 -19.91
C LYS A 268 -5.91 -10.51 -19.62
N LEU A 269 -5.96 -11.03 -18.40
CA LEU A 269 -5.12 -12.09 -17.91
C LEU A 269 -5.97 -13.34 -17.68
N HIS A 270 -5.42 -14.52 -17.96
CA HIS A 270 -6.13 -15.80 -17.82
C HIS A 270 -5.40 -16.74 -16.87
N PRO A 271 -6.14 -17.50 -16.03
CA PRO A 271 -5.54 -18.51 -15.17
C PRO A 271 -5.02 -19.68 -16.00
N ARG A 272 -4.02 -20.37 -15.46
CA ARG A 272 -3.43 -21.57 -16.04
C ARG A 272 -3.82 -22.80 -15.23
N ALA A 273 -4.42 -23.80 -15.88
CA ALA A 273 -4.83 -25.05 -15.23
C ALA A 273 -3.66 -25.87 -14.66
N ASP A 274 -2.48 -25.70 -15.25
CA ASP A 274 -1.21 -26.33 -14.86
C ASP A 274 -0.35 -25.46 -13.94
N CYS A 275 -0.87 -24.31 -13.46
CA CYS A 275 -0.12 -23.46 -12.56
C CYS A 275 0.16 -24.18 -11.23
N PRO A 276 1.42 -24.28 -10.77
CA PRO A 276 1.75 -25.00 -9.55
C PRO A 276 1.24 -24.30 -8.28
N ASP A 277 0.95 -23.00 -8.36
CA ASP A 277 0.50 -22.23 -7.20
C ASP A 277 -1.04 -22.21 -7.09
N CYS A 278 -1.77 -21.99 -8.21
CA CYS A 278 -3.22 -21.81 -8.19
C CYS A 278 -4.03 -22.81 -9.04
N GLY A 279 -3.39 -23.72 -9.77
CA GLY A 279 -4.07 -24.64 -10.69
C GLY A 279 -5.10 -25.55 -9.99
N ALA A 280 -4.88 -25.91 -8.73
CA ALA A 280 -5.84 -26.67 -7.93
C ALA A 280 -7.12 -25.89 -7.61
N LEU A 281 -7.03 -24.56 -7.46
CA LEU A 281 -8.18 -23.69 -7.21
C LEU A 281 -9.06 -23.58 -8.47
N ALA A 282 -8.44 -23.51 -9.65
CA ALA A 282 -9.15 -23.46 -10.93
C ALA A 282 -9.99 -24.73 -11.19
N LYS A 283 -9.54 -25.89 -10.67
CA LYS A 283 -10.27 -27.17 -10.78
C LYS A 283 -11.48 -27.28 -9.85
N SER A 284 -11.56 -26.43 -8.82
CA SER A 284 -12.64 -26.47 -7.83
C SER A 284 -13.80 -25.51 -8.17
N ALA A 285 -13.64 -24.69 -9.22
CA ALA A 285 -14.61 -23.69 -9.67
C ALA A 285 -15.42 -24.13 -10.92
N VAL A 286 -15.22 -25.37 -11.37
CA VAL A 286 -15.96 -26.04 -12.46
C VAL A 286 -16.79 -27.16 -11.85
#